data_AF-A0A1Y3Q1K7-F1
#
_entry.id   AF-A0A1Y3Q1K7-F1
#
_cell.length_a   1.000
_cell.length_b   1.000
_cell.length_c   1.000
_cell.angle_alpha   90.00
_cell.angle_beta   90.00
_cell.angle_gamma   90.00
#
_symmetry.space_group_name_H-M   'P 1'
#
loop_
_entity.id
_entity.type
_entity.pdbx_description
1 polymer ?
#
loop_
_entity_poly.entity_id
_entity_poly.type
_entity_poly.pdbx_seq_one_letter_code
_entity_poly.pdbx_strand_id
1 'polypeptide(L)'
;MPWPGDVSPAAFSAVDWLALLGRLEMVLTMRLHGLIFAACAGVPFVAVGSDPKLAAHVAELGLPRWPFLLTDGPDALPEALAAVWRERTRWQDVITAGALRLRARALAAAGRAVALAKGAVA
;
A
#
# COMPACT_ATOMS: atom_id res chain seq x y z
N MET A 1 6.95 -28.20 -6.88
CA MET A 1 6.23 -26.94 -7.15
C MET A 1 7.25 -26.01 -7.79
N PRO A 2 7.07 -25.59 -9.05
CA PRO A 2 8.02 -24.67 -9.68
C PRO A 2 8.05 -23.36 -8.88
N TRP A 3 9.25 -22.79 -8.74
CA TRP A 3 9.43 -21.45 -8.20
C TRP A 3 8.68 -20.45 -9.10
N PRO A 4 7.89 -19.50 -8.57
CA PRO A 4 7.02 -18.59 -9.34
C PRO A 4 7.74 -17.61 -10.28
N GLY A 5 9.04 -17.80 -10.53
CA GLY A 5 9.86 -16.99 -11.42
C GLY A 5 9.64 -17.25 -12.92
N ASP A 6 8.75 -18.18 -13.28
CA ASP A 6 8.30 -18.43 -14.65
C ASP A 6 7.19 -17.47 -15.13
N VAL A 7 6.57 -16.73 -14.20
CA VAL A 7 5.55 -15.72 -14.52
C VAL A 7 6.18 -14.34 -14.58
N SER A 8 6.15 -13.70 -15.75
CA SER A 8 6.66 -12.32 -15.91
C SER A 8 5.80 -11.34 -15.12
N PRO A 9 6.35 -10.63 -14.11
CA PRO A 9 5.60 -9.64 -13.34
C PRO A 9 5.07 -8.48 -14.18
N ALA A 10 5.66 -8.25 -15.37
CA ALA A 10 5.22 -7.22 -16.29
C ALA A 10 3.84 -7.50 -16.93
N ALA A 11 3.37 -8.75 -16.88
CA ALA A 11 2.06 -9.14 -17.40
C ALA A 11 0.93 -9.00 -16.37
N PHE A 12 1.24 -8.67 -15.11
CA PHE A 12 0.27 -8.67 -14.02
C PHE A 12 -0.64 -7.44 -14.09
N SER A 13 -1.95 -7.68 -14.09
CA SER A 13 -2.96 -6.66 -13.84
C SER A 13 -2.94 -6.21 -12.38
N ALA A 14 -3.67 -5.14 -12.06
CA ALA A 14 -3.84 -4.71 -10.67
C ALA A 14 -4.48 -5.81 -9.79
N VAL A 15 -5.38 -6.62 -10.36
CA VAL A 15 -6.02 -7.74 -9.64
C VAL A 15 -5.01 -8.85 -9.35
N ASP A 16 -4.12 -9.15 -10.29
CA ASP A 16 -3.06 -10.15 -10.10
C ASP A 16 -2.09 -9.71 -8.98
N TRP A 17 -1.72 -8.43 -8.96
CA TRP A 17 -0.92 -7.87 -7.88
C TRP A 17 -1.62 -7.95 -6.52
N LEU A 18 -2.92 -7.62 -6.43
CA LEU A 18 -3.68 -7.75 -5.19
C LEU A 18 -3.74 -9.21 -4.72
N ALA A 19 -3.99 -10.15 -5.63
CA ALA A 19 -4.04 -11.58 -5.33
C ALA A 19 -2.68 -12.12 -4.87
N LEU A 20 -1.58 -11.69 -5.50
CA LEU A 20 -0.23 -12.07 -5.09
C LEU A 20 0.11 -11.48 -3.72
N LEU A 21 -0.05 -10.17 -3.55
CA LEU A 21 0.34 -9.49 -2.31
C LEU A 21 -0.49 -9.96 -1.12
N GLY A 22 -1.78 -10.27 -1.31
CA GLY A 22 -2.64 -10.81 -0.25
C GLY A 22 -2.21 -12.18 0.29
N ARG A 23 -1.24 -12.85 -0.35
CA ARG A 23 -0.63 -14.09 0.16
C ARG A 23 0.69 -13.86 0.90
N LEU A 24 1.14 -12.60 1.01
CA LEU A 24 2.35 -12.23 1.73
C LEU A 24 2.01 -11.79 3.15
N GLU A 25 2.97 -11.95 4.06
CA GLU A 25 2.84 -11.46 5.44
C GLU A 25 3.36 -10.03 5.61
N MET A 26 4.21 -9.55 4.70
CA MET A 26 4.77 -8.19 4.70
C MET A 26 5.31 -7.83 3.32
N VAL A 27 5.33 -6.54 2.97
CA VAL A 27 5.86 -6.02 1.70
C VAL A 27 6.98 -5.00 1.93
N LEU A 28 8.12 -5.15 1.25
CA LEU A 28 9.13 -4.10 1.13
C LEU A 28 9.07 -3.52 -0.28
N THR A 29 8.97 -2.20 -0.42
CA THR A 29 8.88 -1.58 -1.74
C THR A 29 9.33 -0.12 -1.76
N MET A 30 9.74 0.35 -2.93
CA MET A 30 10.04 1.77 -3.19
C MET A 30 8.97 2.44 -4.05
N ARG A 31 7.90 1.70 -4.41
CA ARG A 31 6.90 2.13 -5.39
C ARG A 31 5.58 2.36 -4.71
N LEU A 32 4.97 3.53 -4.97
CA LEU A 32 3.65 3.88 -4.44
C LEU A 32 2.60 2.78 -4.66
N HIS A 33 2.53 2.21 -5.86
CA HIS A 33 1.58 1.14 -6.17
C HIS A 33 1.78 -0.11 -5.28
N GLY A 34 3.01 -0.42 -4.89
CA GLY A 34 3.26 -1.50 -3.95
C GLY A 34 2.63 -1.23 -2.58
N LEU A 35 2.70 0.01 -2.08
CA LEU A 35 2.06 0.40 -0.82
C LEU A 35 0.53 0.36 -0.95
N ILE A 36 -0.01 0.89 -2.05
CA ILE A 36 -1.46 0.90 -2.31
C ILE A 36 -2.00 -0.53 -2.33
N PHE A 37 -1.37 -1.42 -3.10
CA PHE A 37 -1.83 -2.81 -3.21
C PHE A 37 -1.64 -3.57 -1.91
N ALA A 38 -0.54 -3.36 -1.17
CA ALA A 38 -0.35 -3.94 0.16
C ALA A 38 -1.45 -3.48 1.12
N ALA A 39 -1.76 -2.17 1.16
CA ALA A 39 -2.81 -1.63 2.00
C ALA A 39 -4.21 -2.15 1.63
N CYS A 40 -4.52 -2.24 0.34
CA CYS A 40 -5.76 -2.84 -0.15
C CYS A 40 -5.88 -4.33 0.21
N ALA A 41 -4.77 -5.05 0.26
CA ALA A 41 -4.71 -6.45 0.69
C ALA A 41 -4.63 -6.62 2.22
N GLY A 42 -4.59 -5.53 2.99
CA GLY A 42 -4.42 -5.58 4.44
C GLY A 42 -3.03 -6.03 4.90
N VAL A 43 -2.04 -6.01 4.00
CA VAL A 43 -0.69 -6.51 4.27
C VAL A 43 0.22 -5.36 4.72
N PRO A 44 0.94 -5.50 5.85
CA PRO A 44 1.84 -4.47 6.33
C PRO A 44 3.04 -4.31 5.41
N PHE A 45 3.60 -3.10 5.40
CA PHE A 45 4.69 -2.78 4.48
C PHE A 45 5.78 -1.93 5.12
N VAL A 46 6.94 -1.88 4.48
CA VAL A 46 7.98 -0.88 4.71
C VAL A 46 8.30 -0.25 3.36
N ALA A 47 8.25 1.09 3.31
CA ALA A 47 8.60 1.85 2.14
C ALA A 47 10.03 2.40 2.25
N VAL A 48 10.77 2.41 1.15
CA VAL A 48 12.09 3.04 1.07
C VAL A 48 12.09 4.06 -0.05
N GLY A 49 12.50 5.30 0.25
CA GLY A 49 12.64 6.37 -0.72
C GLY A 49 12.11 7.71 -0.23
N SER A 50 12.53 8.77 -0.92
CA SER A 50 12.19 10.16 -0.62
C SER A 50 11.04 10.72 -1.46
N ASP A 51 10.37 9.88 -2.26
CA ASP A 51 9.23 10.32 -3.07
C ASP A 51 8.09 10.82 -2.14
N PRO A 52 7.63 12.08 -2.30
CA PRO A 52 6.63 12.67 -1.44
C PRO A 52 5.29 11.91 -1.44
N LYS A 53 5.00 11.12 -2.48
CA LYS A 53 3.79 10.29 -2.55
C LYS A 53 3.84 9.12 -1.57
N LEU A 54 5.02 8.57 -1.29
CA LEU A 54 5.18 7.53 -0.26
C LEU A 54 4.83 8.09 1.11
N ALA A 55 5.38 9.28 1.43
CA ALA A 55 5.09 9.99 2.67
C ALA A 55 3.61 10.36 2.79
N ALA A 56 3.00 10.87 1.72
CA ALA A 56 1.58 11.18 1.70
C ALA A 56 0.72 9.94 1.97
N HIS A 57 1.02 8.82 1.31
CA HIS A 57 0.25 7.59 1.48
C HIS A 57 0.36 6.99 2.90
N VAL A 58 1.57 6.99 3.49
CA VAL A 58 1.78 6.59 4.90
C VAL A 58 0.96 7.46 5.84
N ALA A 59 0.96 8.78 5.64
CA ALA A 59 0.17 9.71 6.43
C ALA A 59 -1.34 9.52 6.23
N GLU A 60 -1.80 9.26 5.01
CA GLU A 60 -3.21 9.02 4.69
C GLU A 60 -3.78 7.76 5.37
N LEU A 61 -2.95 6.72 5.53
CA LEU A 61 -3.30 5.53 6.31
C LEU A 61 -3.30 5.78 7.82
N GLY A 62 -2.75 6.91 8.28
CA GLY A 62 -2.58 7.25 9.69
C GLY A 62 -1.41 6.50 10.34
N LEU A 63 -0.43 6.06 9.54
CA LEU A 63 0.75 5.35 10.01
C LEU A 63 1.86 6.33 10.41
N PRO A 64 2.69 5.99 11.42
CA PRO A 64 3.88 6.77 11.72
C PRO A 64 4.93 6.61 10.60
N ARG A 65 5.80 7.62 10.42
CA ARG A 65 6.90 7.53 9.45
C ARG A 65 7.83 6.37 9.74
N TRP A 66 8.37 6.29 10.97
CA TRP A 66 9.06 5.10 11.42
C TRP A 66 8.04 4.10 11.99
N PRO A 67 8.08 2.80 11.64
CA PRO A 67 9.01 2.10 10.74
C PRO A 67 8.55 1.98 9.27
N PHE A 68 7.49 2.67 8.84
CA PHE A 68 6.84 2.45 7.54
C PHE A 68 7.46 3.18 6.34
N LEU A 69 8.35 4.15 6.57
CA LEU A 69 9.01 4.96 5.54
C LEU A 69 10.44 5.29 5.95
N LEU A 70 11.40 4.78 5.17
CA LEU A 70 12.82 5.05 5.30
C LEU A 70 13.27 6.00 4.20
N THR A 71 13.77 7.18 4.59
CA THR A 71 14.25 8.21 3.64
C THR A 71 15.77 8.25 3.54
N ASP A 72 16.48 7.78 4.57
CA ASP A 72 17.90 8.13 4.79
C ASP A 72 18.86 6.97 4.48
N GLY A 73 18.40 5.96 3.73
CA GLY A 73 19.21 4.81 3.31
C GLY A 73 18.82 3.47 3.95
N PRO A 74 19.54 2.37 3.62
CA PRO A 74 19.17 1.01 3.98
C PRO A 74 19.58 0.60 5.40
N ASP A 75 20.40 1.38 6.10
CA ASP A 75 20.99 0.96 7.38
C ASP A 75 19.93 0.64 8.45
N ALA A 76 18.82 1.39 8.46
CA ALA A 76 17.71 1.18 9.38
C ALA A 76 16.70 0.11 8.89
N LEU A 77 16.89 -0.46 7.70
CA LEU A 77 15.95 -1.40 7.10
C LEU A 77 15.74 -2.67 7.93
N PRO A 78 16.79 -3.35 8.45
CA PRO A 78 16.59 -4.55 9.27
C PRO A 78 15.73 -4.27 10.51
N GLU A 79 15.98 -3.15 11.19
CA GLU A 79 15.23 -2.76 12.39
C GLU A 79 13.79 -2.39 12.07
N ALA A 80 13.56 -1.65 10.98
CA ALA A 80 12.23 -1.28 10.51
C ALA A 80 11.39 -2.52 10.17
N LEU A 81 11.96 -3.46 9.39
CA LEU A 81 11.32 -4.72 9.05
C LEU A 81 11.01 -5.53 10.32
N ALA A 82 11.95 -5.64 11.26
CA ALA A 82 11.74 -6.35 12.51
C ALA A 82 10.67 -5.69 13.40
N ALA A 83 10.56 -4.36 13.40
CA ALA A 83 9.53 -3.62 14.13
C ALA A 83 8.13 -3.87 13.55
N VAL A 84 7.99 -3.78 12.22
CA VAL A 84 6.72 -4.10 11.54
C VAL A 84 6.35 -5.58 11.73
N TRP A 85 7.31 -6.50 11.58
CA TRP A 85 7.07 -7.94 11.64
C TRP A 85 6.58 -8.41 13.02
N ARG A 86 7.19 -7.90 14.10
CA ARG A 86 6.82 -8.25 15.49
C ARG A 86 5.36 -7.92 15.79
N GLU A 87 4.85 -6.83 15.22
CA GLU A 87 3.48 -6.35 15.44
C GLU A 87 2.59 -6.56 14.21
N ARG A 88 2.96 -7.47 13.29
CA ARG A 88 2.32 -7.59 11.96
C ARG A 88 0.81 -7.75 12.02
N THR A 89 0.27 -8.54 12.94
CA THR A 89 -1.19 -8.71 13.10
C THR A 89 -1.88 -7.42 13.50
N ARG A 90 -1.32 -6.67 14.46
CA ARG A 90 -1.82 -5.34 14.83
C ARG A 90 -1.76 -4.38 13.65
N TRP A 91 -0.67 -4.40 12.88
CA TRP A 91 -0.53 -3.53 11.72
C TRP A 91 -1.46 -3.91 10.57
N GLN A 92 -1.77 -5.19 10.37
CA GLN A 92 -2.81 -5.64 9.43
C GLN A 92 -4.16 -5.00 9.77
N ASP A 93 -4.57 -5.00 11.05
CA ASP A 93 -5.82 -4.37 11.49
C ASP A 93 -5.82 -2.86 11.24
N VAL A 94 -4.75 -2.16 11.64
CA VAL A 94 -4.61 -0.71 11.46
C VAL A 94 -4.64 -0.32 9.98
N ILE A 95 -3.90 -1.05 9.14
CA ILE A 95 -3.80 -0.79 7.70
C ILE A 95 -5.12 -1.09 7.01
N THR A 96 -5.77 -2.21 7.34
CA THR A 96 -7.09 -2.55 6.80
C THR A 96 -8.12 -1.48 7.13
N ALA A 97 -8.17 -1.02 8.39
CA ALA A 97 -9.04 0.08 8.79
C ALA A 97 -8.71 1.38 8.04
N GLY A 98 -7.42 1.69 7.85
CA GLY A 98 -6.96 2.83 7.05
C GLY A 98 -7.41 2.75 5.59
N ALA A 99 -7.19 1.61 4.95
CA ALA A 99 -7.58 1.37 3.57
C ALA A 99 -9.08 1.48 3.36
N LEU A 100 -9.91 1.00 4.31
CA LEU A 100 -11.37 1.17 4.26
C LEU A 100 -11.78 2.64 4.32
N ARG A 101 -11.14 3.46 5.16
CA ARG A 101 -11.38 4.92 5.19
C ARG A 101 -11.01 5.58 3.87
N LEU A 102 -9.88 5.21 3.27
CA LEU A 102 -9.45 5.75 1.98
C LEU A 102 -10.38 5.32 0.85
N ARG A 103 -10.86 4.07 0.86
CA ARG A 103 -11.86 3.57 -0.09
C ARG A 103 -13.15 4.38 -0.03
N ALA A 104 -13.66 4.66 1.17
CA ALA A 104 -14.86 5.47 1.35
C ALA A 104 -14.67 6.89 0.79
N ARG A 105 -13.52 7.53 1.08
CA ARG A 105 -13.15 8.84 0.51
C ARG A 105 -13.07 8.81 -1.02
N ALA A 106 -12.45 7.77 -1.58
CA ALA A 106 -12.31 7.60 -3.03
C ALA A 106 -13.67 7.44 -3.72
N LEU A 107 -14.57 6.61 -3.17
CA LEU A 107 -15.93 6.45 -3.69
C LEU A 107 -16.73 7.75 -3.65
N ALA A 108 -16.64 8.50 -2.54
CA ALA A 108 -17.31 9.80 -2.43
C ALA A 108 -16.77 10.81 -3.45
N ALA A 109 -15.44 10.84 -3.68
CA ALA A 109 -14.82 11.68 -4.69
C ALA A 109 -15.26 11.29 -6.12
N ALA A 110 -15.28 9.99 -6.43
CA ALA A 110 -15.76 9.47 -7.70
C ALA A 110 -17.24 9.84 -7.95
N GLY A 111 -18.10 9.71 -6.93
CA GLY A 111 -19.50 10.11 -7.01
C GLY A 111 -19.68 11.59 -7.36
N ARG A 112 -18.89 12.49 -6.75
CA ARG A 112 -18.90 13.92 -7.10
C ARG A 112 -18.43 14.17 -8.52
N ALA A 113 -17.36 13.50 -8.96
CA ALA A 113 -16.85 13.63 -10.33
C ALA A 113 -17.90 13.20 -11.37
N VAL A 114 -18.60 12.08 -11.12
CA VAL A 114 -19.69 11.61 -11.99
C VAL A 114 -20.85 12.59 -12.01
N ALA A 115 -21.24 13.17 -10.87
CA ALA A 115 -22.31 14.16 -10.81
C ALA A 115 -21.96 15.42 -11.62
N LEU A 116 -20.73 15.91 -11.49
CA LEU A 116 -20.24 17.06 -12.28
C LEU A 116 -20.23 16.75 -13.77
N ALA A 117 -19.73 15.57 -14.17
CA ALA A 117 -19.69 15.16 -15.56
C ALA A 117 -21.10 15.06 -16.18
N LYS A 118 -22.09 14.56 -15.42
CA LYS A 118 -23.49 14.51 -15.87
C LYS A 118 -24.13 15.89 -15.95
N GLY A 119 -23.83 16.78 -15.01
CA GLY A 119 -24.35 18.15 -14.99
C GLY A 119 -23.74 19.08 -16.06
N ALA A 120 -22.52 18.80 -16.53
CA ALA A 120 -21.86 19.56 -17.59
C ALA A 120 -22.30 19.17 -19.01
N VAL A 121 -23.05 18.08 -19.15
CA VAL A 121 -23.56 17.53 -20.43
C VAL A 121 -25.06 17.83 -20.61
N ALA A 122 -25.70 18.42 -19.60
CA ALA A 122 -27.08 18.90 -19.63
C ALA A 122 -27.12 20.40 -19.99
#